data_AF-A0AA43J3X5-F1
#
_entry.id   AF-A0AA43J3X5-F1
#
_cell.length_a   1.000
_cell.length_b   1.000
_cell.length_c   1.000
_cell.angle_alpha   90.00
_cell.angle_beta   90.00
_cell.angle_gamma   90.00
#
_symmetry.space_group_name_H-M   'P 1'
#
loop_
_entity.id
_entity.type
_entity.pdbx_description
1 polymer ?
#
loop_
_entity_poly.entity_id
_entity_poly.type
_entity_poly.pdbx_seq_one_letter_code
_entity_poly.pdbx_strand_id
1 'polypeptide(L)'
;MFAILVIAASTESSAQTVPSTITLFSDPNGYSCTLIDNQEIPLNVYVINESRGLVDSRFRIASSEGFNADYLSEVVHMPFHIGDLRAGIDIGYGYCATGTLLLATITYMGHGSSSPCAYLEVLPHPVSYFGTIEVMDCAFDTLRGSTLGPLLVNPSSGQCAPWCSPVGVQSTTWGAVKALYR
;
A
#
# COMPACT_ATOMS: atom_id res chain seq x y z
N MET A 1 -38.59 52.57 -12.13
CA MET A 1 -37.70 51.58 -12.78
C MET A 1 -36.91 50.89 -11.66
N PHE A 2 -37.34 49.71 -11.22
CA PHE A 2 -36.71 48.98 -10.11
C PHE A 2 -35.75 47.94 -10.70
N ALA A 3 -34.46 48.03 -10.34
CA ALA A 3 -33.45 47.05 -10.71
C ALA A 3 -33.42 45.94 -9.65
N ILE A 4 -33.75 44.71 -10.04
CA ILE A 4 -33.65 43.53 -9.18
C ILE A 4 -32.22 43.00 -9.31
N LEU A 5 -31.46 43.08 -8.22
CA LEU A 5 -30.12 42.50 -8.11
C LEU A 5 -30.27 41.04 -7.67
N VAL A 6 -30.01 40.11 -8.58
CA VAL A 6 -29.95 38.66 -8.28
C VAL A 6 -28.52 38.33 -7.87
N ILE A 7 -28.31 38.08 -6.58
CA ILE A 7 -27.02 37.61 -6.05
C ILE A 7 -27.01 36.08 -6.21
N ALA A 8 -26.31 35.59 -7.24
CA ALA A 8 -26.02 34.17 -7.38
C ALA A 8 -24.90 33.80 -6.39
N ALA A 9 -25.26 33.15 -5.29
CA ALA A 9 -24.29 32.57 -4.37
C ALA A 9 -23.69 31.32 -5.03
N SER A 10 -22.47 31.43 -5.57
CA SER A 10 -21.69 30.26 -5.97
C SER A 10 -21.17 29.58 -4.69
N THR A 11 -21.75 28.44 -4.34
CA THR A 11 -21.18 27.57 -3.31
C THR A 11 -19.89 26.99 -3.86
N GLU A 12 -18.76 27.53 -3.42
CA GLU A 12 -17.45 26.92 -3.66
C GLU A 12 -17.43 25.58 -2.93
N SER A 13 -17.55 24.49 -3.70
CA SER A 13 -17.27 23.14 -3.19
C SER A 13 -15.77 23.07 -2.96
N SER A 14 -15.35 23.17 -1.71
CA SER A 14 -13.99 22.82 -1.33
C SER A 14 -13.86 21.31 -1.51
N ALA A 15 -13.23 20.89 -2.60
CA ALA A 15 -12.79 19.51 -2.80
C ALA A 15 -11.80 19.18 -1.67
N GLN A 16 -12.32 18.61 -0.59
CA GLN A 16 -11.46 17.98 0.41
C GLN A 16 -10.87 16.75 -0.26
N THR A 17 -9.61 16.82 -0.65
CA THR A 17 -8.83 15.63 -0.99
C THR A 17 -8.90 14.73 0.24
N VAL A 18 -9.69 13.68 0.17
CA VAL A 18 -9.78 12.70 1.24
C VAL A 18 -8.56 11.79 1.10
N PRO A 19 -7.50 11.93 1.93
CA PRO A 19 -6.37 11.03 1.84
C PRO A 19 -6.87 9.65 2.27
N SER A 20 -6.88 8.73 1.33
CA SER A 20 -6.98 7.31 1.62
C SER A 20 -5.62 6.68 1.43
N THR A 21 -5.35 5.69 2.27
CA THR A 21 -4.03 5.11 2.34
C THR A 21 -4.15 3.60 2.42
N ILE A 22 -3.68 2.93 1.36
CA ILE A 22 -3.63 1.47 1.28
C ILE A 22 -2.20 1.04 1.64
N THR A 23 -2.07 0.22 2.68
CA THR A 23 -0.78 -0.18 3.25
C THR A 23 -0.75 -1.68 3.53
N LEU A 24 0.45 -2.25 3.50
CA LEU A 24 0.71 -3.65 3.78
C LEU A 24 1.31 -3.81 5.18
N PHE A 25 0.82 -4.79 5.92
CA PHE A 25 1.30 -5.12 7.27
C PHE A 25 1.52 -6.62 7.42
N SER A 26 2.35 -7.03 8.37
CA SER A 26 2.56 -8.45 8.72
C SER A 26 1.68 -8.93 9.88
N ASP A 27 0.87 -8.03 10.45
CA ASP A 27 -0.11 -8.35 11.48
C ASP A 27 -1.49 -7.74 11.16
N PRO A 28 -2.58 -8.34 11.67
CA PRO A 28 -3.94 -7.90 11.33
C PRO A 28 -4.34 -6.56 11.95
N ASN A 29 -3.62 -6.05 12.97
CA ASN A 29 -3.94 -4.77 13.60
C ASN A 29 -3.22 -3.60 12.92
N GLY A 30 -2.33 -3.86 11.96
CA GLY A 30 -1.64 -2.82 11.21
C GLY A 30 -0.53 -2.13 12.01
N TYR A 31 0.14 -2.83 12.92
CA TYR A 31 1.24 -2.26 13.72
C TYR A 31 2.63 -2.61 13.19
N SER A 32 2.74 -3.71 12.46
CA SER A 32 3.99 -4.31 12.02
C SER A 32 4.16 -4.13 10.52
N CYS A 33 5.08 -3.24 10.19
CA CYS A 33 5.54 -2.94 8.83
C CYS A 33 6.74 -3.80 8.40
N THR A 34 7.07 -4.85 9.16
CA THR A 34 8.21 -5.73 8.90
C THR A 34 7.74 -7.16 8.74
N LEU A 35 8.15 -7.82 7.66
CA LEU A 35 7.91 -9.22 7.42
C LEU A 35 9.21 -9.99 7.66
N ILE A 36 9.16 -11.05 8.46
CA ILE A 36 10.34 -11.87 8.75
C ILE A 36 10.23 -13.18 7.97
N ASP A 37 11.11 -13.36 7.00
CA ASP A 37 11.26 -14.59 6.21
C ASP A 37 12.61 -15.23 6.55
N ASN A 38 12.65 -16.02 7.62
CA ASN A 38 13.87 -16.68 8.11
C ASN A 38 13.75 -18.21 8.18
N GLN A 39 12.59 -18.76 7.82
CA GLN A 39 12.26 -20.18 7.90
C GLN A 39 11.24 -20.55 6.81
N GLU A 40 11.13 -21.84 6.53
CA GLU A 40 10.10 -22.38 5.63
C GLU A 40 8.74 -22.45 6.34
N ILE A 41 8.03 -21.32 6.37
CA ILE A 41 6.74 -21.16 7.07
C ILE A 41 5.75 -20.30 6.26
N PRO A 42 4.44 -20.47 6.46
CA PRO A 42 3.45 -19.55 5.91
C PRO A 42 3.63 -18.12 6.48
N LEU A 43 3.69 -17.14 5.59
CA LEU A 43 3.80 -15.71 5.88
C LEU A 43 2.49 -15.02 5.48
N ASN A 44 1.84 -14.35 6.42
CA ASN A 44 0.61 -13.61 6.15
C ASN A 44 0.90 -12.11 6.00
N VAL A 45 0.34 -11.52 4.94
CA VAL A 45 0.41 -10.10 4.61
C VAL A 45 -1.00 -9.55 4.58
N TYR A 46 -1.25 -8.50 5.35
CA TYR A 46 -2.55 -7.87 5.54
C TYR A 46 -2.60 -6.57 4.74
N VAL A 47 -3.61 -6.46 3.87
CA VAL A 47 -3.86 -5.27 3.06
C VAL A 47 -4.89 -4.43 3.79
N ILE A 48 -4.47 -3.30 4.34
CA ILE A 48 -5.31 -2.43 5.16
C ILE A 48 -5.48 -1.09 4.46
N ASN A 49 -6.72 -0.61 4.42
CA ASN A 49 -7.05 0.73 3.96
C ASN A 49 -7.52 1.60 5.12
N GLU A 50 -6.86 2.74 5.33
CA GLU A 50 -7.40 3.82 6.15
C GLU A 50 -8.32 4.69 5.29
N SER A 51 -9.61 4.41 5.39
CA SER A 51 -10.65 5.07 4.62
C SER A 51 -11.26 6.24 5.38
N ARG A 52 -11.59 7.31 4.66
CA ARG A 52 -12.30 8.48 5.17
C ARG A 52 -13.55 8.78 4.35
N GLY A 53 -14.26 7.72 3.94
CA GLY A 53 -15.47 7.80 3.12
C GLY A 53 -15.19 7.37 1.69
N LEU A 54 -14.93 6.07 1.52
CA LEU A 54 -14.70 5.46 0.22
C LEU A 54 -15.71 4.35 -0.04
N VAL A 55 -15.97 4.05 -1.30
CA VAL A 55 -16.83 2.94 -1.74
C VAL A 55 -16.06 1.91 -2.54
N ASP A 56 -14.87 2.24 -3.04
CA ASP A 56 -14.07 1.38 -3.91
C ASP A 56 -12.56 1.67 -3.79
N SER A 57 -11.73 0.67 -4.11
CA SER A 57 -10.30 0.85 -4.35
C SER A 57 -9.79 -0.05 -5.46
N ARG A 58 -8.79 0.45 -6.19
CA ARG A 58 -8.17 -0.25 -7.31
C ARG A 58 -6.66 -0.13 -7.29
N PHE A 59 -5.97 -1.27 -7.18
CA PHE A 59 -4.52 -1.34 -7.02
C PHE A 59 -3.98 -2.73 -7.37
N ARG A 60 -2.67 -2.93 -7.20
CA ARG A 60 -2.02 -4.25 -7.18
C ARG A 60 -0.91 -4.27 -6.15
N ILE A 61 -0.38 -5.44 -5.85
CA ILE A 61 0.75 -5.67 -4.96
C ILE A 61 1.88 -6.31 -5.77
N ALA A 62 3.08 -5.77 -5.61
CA ALA A 62 4.27 -6.30 -6.23
C ALA A 62 5.34 -6.57 -5.18
N SER A 63 6.15 -7.59 -5.44
CA SER A 63 7.35 -7.88 -4.69
C SER A 63 8.58 -7.30 -5.38
N SER A 64 9.56 -6.88 -4.60
CA SER A 64 10.87 -6.49 -5.10
C SER A 64 11.67 -7.69 -5.60
N GLU A 65 12.74 -7.41 -6.34
CA GLU A 65 13.82 -8.37 -6.52
C GLU A 65 14.40 -8.71 -5.12
N GLY A 66 14.54 -9.99 -4.81
CA GLY A 66 15.04 -10.48 -3.52
C GLY A 66 13.98 -10.96 -2.51
N PHE A 67 12.68 -10.75 -2.76
CA PHE A 67 11.64 -11.44 -1.98
C PHE A 67 11.47 -12.85 -2.53
N ASN A 68 11.94 -13.86 -1.79
CA ASN A 68 11.96 -15.25 -2.20
C ASN A 68 10.95 -16.07 -1.39
N ALA A 69 9.67 -15.87 -1.70
CA ALA A 69 8.57 -16.61 -1.11
C ALA A 69 7.55 -16.94 -2.20
N ASP A 70 6.94 -18.12 -2.12
CA ASP A 70 5.93 -18.54 -3.10
C ASP A 70 4.56 -18.04 -2.70
N TYR A 71 3.84 -17.43 -3.64
CA TYR A 71 2.43 -17.08 -3.41
C TYR A 71 1.60 -18.36 -3.27
N LEU A 72 0.83 -18.49 -2.19
CA LEU A 72 -0.08 -19.62 -1.97
C LEU A 72 -1.52 -19.26 -2.27
N SER A 73 -2.03 -18.22 -1.62
CA SER A 73 -3.45 -17.83 -1.69
C SER A 73 -3.67 -16.40 -1.26
N GLU A 74 -4.84 -15.87 -1.61
CA GLU A 74 -5.35 -14.63 -1.06
C GLU A 74 -6.82 -14.80 -0.65
N VAL A 75 -7.24 -14.03 0.34
CA VAL A 75 -8.63 -13.91 0.77
C VAL A 75 -8.98 -12.43 0.76
N VAL A 76 -9.94 -12.06 -0.08
CA VAL A 76 -10.52 -10.71 -0.09
C VAL A 76 -11.72 -10.69 0.86
N HIS A 77 -11.71 -9.77 1.82
CA HIS A 77 -12.72 -9.68 2.88
C HIS A 77 -13.91 -8.79 2.51
N MET A 78 -13.84 -8.13 1.36
CA MET A 78 -14.89 -7.26 0.84
C MET A 78 -15.84 -8.03 -0.11
N PRO A 79 -17.14 -7.66 -0.13
CA PRO A 79 -18.16 -8.43 -0.83
C PRO A 79 -18.03 -8.41 -2.36
N PHE A 80 -17.43 -7.36 -2.93
CA PHE A 80 -17.28 -7.20 -4.36
C PHE A 80 -15.81 -7.02 -4.71
N HIS A 81 -15.30 -7.89 -5.58
CA HIS A 81 -13.97 -7.70 -6.15
C HIS A 81 -13.87 -8.32 -7.54
N ILE A 82 -12.97 -7.78 -8.36
CA ILE A 82 -12.64 -8.28 -9.70
C ILE A 82 -11.12 -8.28 -9.85
N GLY A 83 -10.55 -9.41 -10.25
CA GLY A 83 -9.10 -9.59 -10.41
C GLY A 83 -8.46 -10.25 -9.20
N ASP A 84 -7.14 -10.12 -9.11
CA ASP A 84 -6.31 -10.68 -8.02
C ASP A 84 -5.26 -9.67 -7.59
N LEU A 85 -4.74 -9.77 -6.36
CA LEU A 85 -3.85 -8.74 -5.83
C LEU A 85 -2.52 -8.63 -6.58
N ARG A 86 -2.07 -9.67 -7.31
CA ARG A 86 -0.78 -9.63 -8.02
C ARG A 86 -0.92 -8.99 -9.40
N ALA A 87 -1.96 -9.37 -10.14
CA ALA A 87 -2.22 -8.85 -11.48
C ALA A 87 -2.92 -7.49 -11.45
N GLY A 88 -3.65 -7.17 -10.38
CA GLY A 88 -4.50 -6.00 -10.29
C GLY A 88 -5.90 -6.40 -9.85
N ILE A 89 -6.37 -5.71 -8.81
CA ILE A 89 -7.67 -5.91 -8.22
C ILE A 89 -8.44 -4.59 -8.15
N ASP A 90 -9.75 -4.72 -8.30
CA ASP A 90 -10.78 -3.73 -8.04
C ASP A 90 -11.62 -4.27 -6.88
N ILE A 91 -11.80 -3.49 -5.82
CA ILE A 91 -12.47 -3.92 -4.58
C ILE A 91 -13.54 -2.89 -4.21
N GLY A 92 -14.80 -3.28 -4.41
CA GLY A 92 -15.97 -2.52 -4.00
C GLY A 92 -16.41 -2.87 -2.58
N TYR A 93 -16.56 -1.85 -1.73
CA TYR A 93 -16.94 -2.03 -0.33
C TYR A 93 -18.45 -2.22 -0.16
N GLY A 94 -19.25 -1.73 -1.11
CA GLY A 94 -20.72 -1.80 -1.08
C GLY A 94 -21.40 -0.81 -0.14
N TYR A 95 -20.62 0.01 0.57
CA TYR A 95 -21.09 1.09 1.44
C TYR A 95 -20.02 2.19 1.53
N CYS A 96 -20.43 3.37 1.98
CA CYS A 96 -19.52 4.48 2.29
C CYS A 96 -18.69 4.14 3.55
N ALA A 97 -17.54 3.52 3.35
CA ALA A 97 -16.72 2.98 4.42
C ALA A 97 -15.80 4.03 5.03
N THR A 98 -15.70 4.04 6.36
CA THR A 98 -14.84 4.96 7.14
C THR A 98 -14.05 4.17 8.18
N GLY A 99 -12.87 4.69 8.56
CA GLY A 99 -11.97 4.03 9.50
C GLY A 99 -11.04 3.02 8.81
N THR A 100 -10.51 2.10 9.61
CA THR A 100 -9.56 1.07 9.17
C THR A 100 -10.32 -0.15 8.65
N LEU A 101 -10.03 -0.53 7.40
CA LEU A 101 -10.63 -1.68 6.73
C LEU A 101 -9.56 -2.69 6.39
N LEU A 102 -9.73 -3.94 6.81
CA LEU A 102 -8.94 -5.06 6.29
C LEU A 102 -9.53 -5.47 4.94
N LEU A 103 -8.85 -5.12 3.85
CA LEU A 103 -9.32 -5.40 2.50
C LEU A 103 -9.06 -6.86 2.12
N ALA A 104 -7.85 -7.35 2.38
CA ALA A 104 -7.44 -8.69 2.01
C ALA A 104 -6.31 -9.24 2.88
N THR A 105 -6.13 -10.55 2.83
CA THR A 105 -4.97 -11.25 3.40
C THR A 105 -4.32 -12.09 2.30
N ILE A 106 -3.01 -11.90 2.09
CA ILE A 106 -2.20 -12.73 1.20
C ILE A 106 -1.38 -13.69 2.05
N THR A 107 -1.32 -14.95 1.66
CA THR A 107 -0.46 -15.95 2.27
C THR A 107 0.62 -16.36 1.27
N TYR A 108 1.87 -16.21 1.69
CA TYR A 108 3.05 -16.74 1.00
C TYR A 108 3.62 -17.93 1.76
N MET A 109 4.34 -18.82 1.09
CA MET A 109 5.28 -19.75 1.71
C MET A 109 6.64 -19.08 1.73
N GLY A 110 7.09 -18.66 2.91
CA GLY A 110 8.46 -18.21 3.11
C GLY A 110 9.42 -19.37 2.93
N HIS A 111 10.66 -19.05 2.50
CA HIS A 111 11.73 -20.03 2.30
C HIS A 111 12.94 -19.76 3.20
N GLY A 112 12.89 -18.71 4.02
CA GLY A 112 14.02 -18.26 4.84
C GLY A 112 15.19 -17.73 4.03
N SER A 113 14.95 -17.32 2.78
CA SER A 113 16.00 -16.92 1.82
C SER A 113 15.76 -15.57 1.17
N SER A 114 14.71 -14.83 1.57
CA SER A 114 14.53 -13.46 1.13
C SER A 114 15.70 -12.58 1.59
N SER A 115 16.23 -11.80 0.64
CA SER A 115 17.30 -10.85 0.89
C SER A 115 16.87 -9.82 1.94
N PRO A 116 17.77 -9.39 2.84
CA PRO A 116 17.51 -8.24 3.70
C PRO A 116 17.07 -7.04 2.86
N CYS A 117 16.01 -6.35 3.30
CA CYS A 117 15.44 -5.20 2.59
C CYS A 117 14.78 -5.49 1.25
N ALA A 118 14.49 -6.75 0.93
CA ALA A 118 13.43 -7.06 -0.01
C ALA A 118 12.10 -6.46 0.50
N TYR A 119 11.13 -6.25 -0.38
CA TYR A 119 9.90 -5.60 0.02
C TYR A 119 8.69 -6.02 -0.80
N LEU A 120 7.51 -5.76 -0.23
CA LEU A 120 6.23 -5.80 -0.91
C LEU A 120 5.66 -4.38 -0.95
N GLU A 121 5.11 -3.95 -2.08
CA GLU A 121 4.58 -2.61 -2.24
C GLU A 121 3.20 -2.60 -2.91
N VAL A 122 2.40 -1.60 -2.57
CA VAL A 122 1.13 -1.30 -3.24
C VAL A 122 1.41 -0.41 -4.44
N LEU A 123 1.02 -0.87 -5.62
CA LEU A 123 1.22 -0.17 -6.89
C LEU A 123 -0.12 0.14 -7.56
N PRO A 124 -0.13 1.10 -8.51
CA PRO A 124 -1.27 1.31 -9.39
C PRO A 124 -1.69 0.03 -10.10
N HIS A 125 -3.00 -0.14 -10.26
CA HIS A 125 -3.57 -1.17 -11.13
C HIS A 125 -2.99 -1.02 -12.56
N PRO A 126 -2.70 -2.09 -13.32
CA PRO A 126 -2.00 -1.97 -14.61
C PRO A 126 -2.76 -1.16 -15.67
N VAL A 127 -4.08 -1.10 -15.54
CA VAL A 127 -4.97 -0.28 -16.38
C VAL A 127 -5.60 0.91 -15.61
N SER A 128 -4.91 1.39 -14.57
CA SER A 128 -5.25 2.64 -13.88
C SER A 128 -5.23 3.81 -14.86
N TYR A 129 -6.26 4.64 -14.84
CA TYR A 129 -6.39 5.81 -15.70
C TYR A 129 -5.39 6.90 -15.32
N PHE A 130 -5.15 7.10 -14.02
CA PHE A 130 -4.23 8.13 -13.52
C PHE A 130 -2.78 7.67 -13.42
N GLY A 131 -2.50 6.37 -13.61
CA GLY A 131 -1.20 5.79 -13.28
C GLY A 131 -0.89 5.87 -11.77
N THR A 132 -1.92 6.01 -10.93
CA THR A 132 -1.84 6.01 -9.46
C THR A 132 -2.74 4.91 -8.90
N ILE A 133 -2.65 4.67 -7.58
CA ILE A 133 -3.73 3.97 -6.88
C ILE A 133 -5.01 4.78 -7.10
N GLU A 134 -6.10 4.10 -7.44
CA GLU A 134 -7.40 4.75 -7.64
C GLU A 134 -8.30 4.34 -6.48
N VAL A 135 -9.06 5.28 -5.97
CA VAL A 135 -10.09 5.04 -4.98
C VAL A 135 -11.34 5.80 -5.39
N MET A 136 -12.50 5.37 -4.94
CA MET A 136 -13.75 6.07 -5.20
C MET A 136 -14.34 6.55 -3.89
N ASP A 137 -14.70 7.83 -3.82
CA ASP A 137 -15.35 8.39 -2.65
C ASP A 137 -16.86 8.09 -2.63
N CYS A 138 -17.56 8.53 -1.58
CA CYS A 138 -18.99 8.28 -1.45
C CYS A 138 -19.87 9.11 -2.39
N ALA A 139 -19.31 10.05 -3.14
CA ALA A 139 -19.95 10.77 -4.23
C ALA A 139 -19.73 10.08 -5.59
N PHE A 140 -19.04 8.92 -5.60
CA PHE A 140 -18.63 8.18 -6.80
C PHE A 140 -17.59 8.93 -7.65
N ASP A 141 -16.86 9.87 -7.05
CA ASP A 141 -15.73 10.51 -7.70
C ASP A 141 -14.47 9.64 -7.55
N THR A 142 -13.78 9.41 -8.67
CA THR A 142 -12.49 8.71 -8.65
C THR A 142 -11.39 9.67 -8.21
N LEU A 143 -10.74 9.34 -7.10
CA LEU A 143 -9.64 10.10 -6.51
C LEU A 143 -8.34 9.30 -6.59
N ARG A 144 -7.22 9.99 -6.32
CA ARG A 144 -5.91 9.35 -6.21
C ARG A 144 -5.70 8.85 -4.78
N GLY A 145 -5.49 7.54 -4.64
CA GLY A 145 -5.08 6.92 -3.39
C GLY A 145 -3.57 7.10 -3.14
N SER A 146 -3.16 6.82 -1.90
CA SER A 146 -1.77 6.85 -1.48
C SER A 146 -1.38 5.58 -0.71
N THR A 147 -0.11 5.44 -0.36
CA THR A 147 0.42 4.38 0.49
C THR A 147 1.39 4.97 1.51
N LEU A 148 1.49 4.37 2.71
CA LEU A 148 2.51 4.78 3.70
C LEU A 148 3.91 4.31 3.33
N GLY A 149 4.03 3.41 2.35
CA GLY A 149 5.29 2.83 1.91
C GLY A 149 5.22 1.30 1.86
N PRO A 150 6.34 0.65 1.53
CA PRO A 150 6.38 -0.79 1.37
C PRO A 150 6.47 -1.53 2.71
N LEU A 151 6.00 -2.79 2.71
CA LEU A 151 6.26 -3.77 3.77
C LEU A 151 7.67 -4.33 3.56
N LEU A 152 8.57 -4.07 4.51
CA LEU A 152 9.98 -4.45 4.40
C LEU A 152 10.19 -5.87 4.91
N VAL A 153 11.00 -6.65 4.19
CA VAL A 153 11.33 -8.04 4.52
C VAL A 153 12.73 -8.10 5.11
N ASN A 154 12.86 -8.77 6.26
CA ASN A 154 14.13 -8.95 6.97
C ASN A 154 14.96 -7.65 7.16
N PRO A 155 14.37 -6.51 7.59
CA PRO A 155 15.14 -5.29 7.79
C PRO A 155 16.11 -5.43 8.98
N SER A 156 17.29 -4.80 8.90
CA SER A 156 18.21 -4.70 10.04
C SER A 156 17.56 -3.87 11.16
N SER A 157 17.45 -4.48 12.34
CA SER A 157 16.71 -4.09 13.55
C SER A 157 16.15 -2.66 13.65
N GLY A 158 14.82 -2.56 13.88
CA GLY A 158 14.25 -1.59 14.82
C GLY A 158 12.98 -0.83 14.41
N GLN A 159 12.82 -0.43 13.15
CA GLN A 159 11.70 0.46 12.75
C GLN A 159 11.28 0.35 11.26
N CYS A 160 10.06 0.81 10.98
CA CYS A 160 9.48 1.01 9.65
C CYS A 160 10.20 2.11 8.88
N ALA A 161 11.20 1.75 8.07
CA ALA A 161 12.00 2.67 7.26
C ALA A 161 12.70 3.81 8.06
N PRO A 162 13.69 4.50 7.47
CA PRO A 162 14.41 4.21 6.23
C PRO A 162 15.71 3.45 6.52
N TRP A 163 15.62 2.22 7.07
CA TRP A 163 16.79 1.42 7.44
C TRP A 163 17.33 0.53 6.31
N CYS A 164 16.65 0.54 5.16
CA CYS A 164 17.10 -0.14 3.94
C CYS A 164 17.93 0.77 3.03
N SER A 165 18.55 1.81 3.58
CA SER A 165 19.59 2.53 2.87
C SER A 165 20.78 1.58 2.74
N PRO A 166 21.31 1.34 1.52
CA PRO A 166 22.57 0.60 1.40
C PRO A 166 23.57 1.29 2.33
N VAL A 167 24.19 0.54 3.24
CA VAL A 167 25.27 1.09 4.08
C VAL A 167 26.21 1.81 3.13
N GLY A 168 26.30 3.14 3.23
CA GLY A 168 26.95 3.96 2.22
C GLY A 168 28.37 3.44 2.01
N VAL A 169 28.58 2.71 0.92
CA VAL A 169 29.89 2.19 0.56
C VAL A 169 30.56 3.32 -0.19
N GLN A 170 31.48 4.02 0.46
CA GLN A 170 32.25 5.04 -0.23
C GLN A 170 33.26 4.32 -1.14
N SER A 171 33.24 4.63 -2.43
CA SER A 171 34.27 4.14 -3.35
C SER A 171 35.62 4.71 -2.92
N THR A 172 36.51 3.88 -2.39
CA THR A 172 37.89 4.30 -2.13
C THR A 172 38.78 3.81 -3.26
N THR A 173 39.94 4.46 -3.44
CA THR A 173 40.98 4.07 -4.39
C THR A 173 41.52 2.65 -4.20
N TRP A 174 41.17 1.99 -3.08
CA TRP A 174 41.60 0.63 -2.73
C TRP A 174 40.45 -0.40 -2.72
N GLY A 175 39.26 -0.04 -3.22
CA GLY A 175 38.07 -0.89 -3.22
C GLY A 175 36.96 -0.40 -2.29
N ALA A 176 35.93 -1.24 -2.10
CA ALA A 176 34.77 -0.95 -1.26
C ALA A 176 35.11 -1.15 0.23
N VAL A 177 35.35 -0.05 0.96
CA VAL A 177 35.54 -0.09 2.42
C VAL A 177 34.18 0.11 3.09
N LYS A 178 33.74 -0.89 3.88
CA LYS A 178 32.59 -0.73 4.78
C LYS A 178 32.91 0.41 5.77
N ALA A 179 32.11 1.48 5.78
CA ALA A 179 32.22 2.51 6.80
C ALA A 179 31.94 1.88 8.17
N LEU A 180 32.99 1.74 8.99
CA LEU A 180 32.95 1.07 10.29
C LEU A 180 32.41 1.95 11.43
N TYR A 181 31.92 3.16 11.14
CA TYR A 181 31.48 4.12 12.17
C TYR A 181 30.24 4.89 11.73
N ARG A 182 29.15 4.73 12.49
CA ARG A 182 28.15 5.75 12.77
C ARG A 182 27.84 5.73 14.25
#